data_AF-A0A356GCR2-F1
#
_entry.id   AF-A0A356GCR2-F1
#
_cell.length_a   1.000
_cell.length_b   1.000
_cell.length_c   1.000
_cell.angle_alpha   90.00
_cell.angle_beta   90.00
_cell.angle_gamma   90.00
#
_symmetry.space_group_name_H-M   'P 1'
#
loop_
_entity.id
_entity.type
_entity.pdbx_description
1 polymer ?
#
loop_
_entity_poly.entity_id
_entity_poly.type
_entity_poly.pdbx_seq_one_letter_code
_entity_poly.pdbx_strand_id
1 'polypeptide(L)'
;MAKVLFLHSMTKSVRKTFFSPWHIILSGGHMPLSHFYQGDNMKITAKFGGTSLATAKAIDNAAKIVASDTARRYVTVSAPGKRSPDDIKITDLLYSAYESGDFDAVFERFYDIAHELRTKTELSAEYRKIKDAMRIPCGRDFIASRGEYLCAEIFSDYIGFPFIDAADVIFFDDDGNTDYIRTRRRLGEVLEKVQNAVIPGFYGVGTDGAVHTFSRGGSDITGALVAASSESDIYENWTDVDGVLSADPKTIDNPAFLDIITYSELKYLSAFGASVLHEDALLPVRQLGIPVHIRNTGNPGGAGTMIVSQREMPRAFVGVSGRGGFSRIAVSKEKIGRSSTDMREIFELFSRKKTDIILAAAEPDGLFIITEAESGKSRTDMLLNEICQLVMPTGISYDEKIAVICAVGDDTSEITAKSASALHEAGIRPIMISAGSSGGYVLICTKENQKDEAVRRIYKKLA
;
A
#
# COMPACT_ATOMS: atom_id res chain seq x y z
N MET A 1 -30.66 0.33 34.08
CA MET A 1 -29.36 -0.32 34.31
C MET A 1 -29.01 -1.10 33.05
N ALA A 2 -27.79 -0.96 32.51
CA ALA A 2 -27.37 -1.37 31.15
C ALA A 2 -27.70 -0.39 29.99
N LYS A 3 -27.17 0.85 30.08
CA LYS A 3 -26.80 1.68 28.90
C LYS A 3 -25.88 2.88 29.22
N VAL A 4 -25.18 2.84 30.37
CA VAL A 4 -24.33 3.97 30.86
C VAL A 4 -22.85 3.56 31.05
N LEU A 5 -22.45 2.36 30.64
CA LEU A 5 -21.10 1.84 30.88
C LEU A 5 -20.20 1.72 29.63
N PHE A 6 -20.51 2.46 28.54
CA PHE A 6 -19.69 2.43 27.32
C PHE A 6 -18.94 3.75 27.01
N LEU A 7 -18.94 4.71 27.93
CA LEU A 7 -18.30 6.03 27.72
C LEU A 7 -17.02 6.28 28.53
N HIS A 8 -16.42 5.26 29.15
CA HIS A 8 -15.21 5.42 29.97
C HIS A 8 -13.92 4.83 29.38
N SER A 9 -13.86 4.60 28.06
CA SER A 9 -12.66 4.13 27.37
C SER A 9 -12.31 4.95 26.12
N MET A 10 -12.53 6.26 26.15
CA MET A 10 -11.87 7.16 25.19
C MET A 10 -10.54 7.63 25.80
N THR A 11 -9.49 6.87 25.49
CA THR A 11 -8.09 7.23 25.73
C THR A 11 -7.73 8.50 24.93
N LYS A 12 -6.62 9.15 25.33
CA LYS A 12 -6.08 10.45 24.88
C LYS A 12 -6.05 10.73 23.35
N SER A 13 -6.32 9.74 22.50
CA SER A 13 -6.27 9.83 21.02
C SER A 13 -7.30 10.79 20.41
N VAL A 14 -8.47 11.00 21.03
CA VAL A 14 -9.53 11.88 20.46
C VAL A 14 -9.27 13.38 20.70
N ARG A 15 -8.31 13.76 21.57
CA ARG A 15 -8.05 15.18 21.89
C ARG A 15 -7.05 15.88 20.96
N LYS A 16 -6.31 15.17 20.10
CA LYS A 16 -5.31 15.80 19.22
C LYS A 16 -5.88 16.31 17.88
N THR A 17 -7.11 15.97 17.51
CA THR A 17 -7.72 16.35 16.21
C THR A 17 -8.60 17.61 16.25
N PHE A 18 -8.61 18.37 17.35
CA PHE A 18 -9.34 19.63 17.46
C PHE A 18 -8.44 20.76 17.97
N PHE A 19 -7.41 21.11 17.21
CA PHE A 19 -6.93 22.49 17.17
C PHE A 19 -7.33 23.04 15.81
N SER A 20 -8.45 23.76 15.76
CA SER A 20 -8.86 24.53 14.59
C SER A 20 -8.15 25.89 14.65
N PRO A 21 -7.23 26.21 13.72
CA PRO A 21 -6.75 27.57 13.59
C PRO A 21 -7.71 28.31 12.66
N TRP A 22 -8.77 28.88 13.23
CA TRP A 22 -9.71 29.80 12.55
C TRP A 22 -9.02 30.98 11.83
N HIS A 23 -7.71 31.17 11.96
CA HIS A 23 -6.93 32.21 11.30
C HIS A 23 -6.39 31.84 9.91
N ILE A 24 -6.27 30.56 9.54
CA ILE A 24 -5.76 30.16 8.20
C ILE A 24 -6.86 30.20 7.13
N ILE A 25 -8.12 30.04 7.55
CA ILE A 25 -9.31 30.03 6.67
C ILE A 25 -9.54 31.40 6.00
N LEU A 26 -9.05 32.49 6.59
CA LEU A 26 -9.26 33.86 6.09
C LEU A 26 -8.30 34.30 4.98
N SER A 27 -7.25 33.53 4.67
CA SER A 27 -6.25 33.91 3.65
C SER A 27 -6.28 33.06 2.37
N GLY A 28 -7.20 32.10 2.22
CA GLY A 28 -7.26 31.21 1.05
C GLY A 28 -5.96 30.42 0.80
N GLY A 29 -5.12 30.27 1.83
CA GLY A 29 -3.81 29.64 1.74
C GLY A 29 -3.88 28.13 2.00
N HIS A 30 -3.03 27.36 1.31
CA HIS A 30 -2.81 25.96 1.66
C HIS A 30 -2.12 25.85 3.03
N MET A 31 -2.55 24.90 3.86
CA MET A 31 -1.89 24.61 5.14
C MET A 31 -0.48 24.07 4.87
N PRO A 32 0.59 24.73 5.34
CA PRO A 32 1.95 24.28 5.03
C PRO A 32 2.24 22.96 5.73
N LEU A 33 3.02 22.08 5.09
CA LEU A 33 3.40 20.78 5.65
C LEU A 33 4.09 20.89 7.02
N SER A 34 4.74 22.02 7.30
CA SER A 34 5.31 22.34 8.61
C SER A 34 4.30 22.35 9.75
N HIS A 35 2.99 22.43 9.47
CA HIS A 35 1.94 22.32 10.49
C HIS A 35 1.89 20.94 11.14
N PHE A 36 2.19 19.87 10.39
CA PHE A 36 2.20 18.51 10.93
C PHE A 36 3.39 18.27 11.88
N TYR A 37 4.48 19.02 11.71
CA TYR A 37 5.71 18.91 12.48
C TYR A 37 5.73 19.90 13.67
N GLN A 38 4.64 19.97 14.44
CA GLN A 38 4.49 20.90 15.57
C GLN A 38 4.27 20.13 16.88
N GLY A 39 4.99 20.54 17.93
CA GLY A 39 4.79 20.06 19.30
C GLY A 39 6.06 19.57 19.98
N ASP A 40 6.12 19.74 21.30
CA ASP A 40 7.21 19.22 22.13
C ASP A 40 7.13 17.69 22.21
N ASN A 41 8.28 17.01 22.12
CA ASN A 41 8.41 15.55 22.25
C ASN A 41 7.66 14.73 21.17
N MET A 42 7.65 15.24 19.93
CA MET A 42 7.11 14.55 18.76
C MET A 42 7.79 13.19 18.52
N LYS A 43 7.01 12.20 18.09
CA LYS A 43 7.49 10.87 17.70
C LYS A 43 7.25 10.64 16.21
N ILE A 44 8.32 10.43 15.47
CA ILE A 44 8.30 10.03 14.07
C ILE A 44 8.77 8.58 13.96
N THR A 45 7.99 7.77 13.25
CA THR A 45 8.47 6.50 12.69
C THR A 45 8.89 6.74 11.25
N ALA A 46 10.10 6.33 10.87
CA ALA A 46 10.62 6.44 9.50
C ALA A 46 10.82 5.05 8.90
N LYS A 47 10.29 4.80 7.70
CA LYS A 47 10.57 3.58 6.94
C LYS A 47 11.41 3.90 5.72
N PHE A 48 12.45 3.11 5.46
CA PHE A 48 13.30 3.23 4.27
C PHE A 48 13.09 2.04 3.34
N GLY A 49 12.75 2.32 2.07
CA GLY A 49 12.61 1.29 1.04
C GLY A 49 13.93 0.70 0.56
N GLY A 50 13.88 -0.42 -0.17
CA GLY A 50 15.09 -1.13 -0.59
C GLY A 50 16.02 -0.31 -1.49
N THR A 51 15.48 0.53 -2.38
CA THR A 51 16.30 1.43 -3.22
C THR A 51 17.06 2.47 -2.38
N SER A 52 16.46 2.89 -1.27
CA SER A 52 17.09 3.78 -0.28
C SER A 52 18.20 3.11 0.54
N LEU A 53 18.37 1.79 0.41
CA LEU A 53 19.30 0.97 1.20
C LEU A 53 20.17 0.08 0.30
N ALA A 54 20.22 0.35 -1.00
CA ALA A 54 20.83 -0.55 -1.98
C ALA A 54 22.36 -0.70 -1.86
N THR A 55 23.04 0.30 -1.28
CA THR A 55 24.50 0.41 -1.13
C THR A 55 24.86 1.01 0.22
N ALA A 56 26.13 0.89 0.65
CA ALA A 56 26.64 1.57 1.84
C ALA A 56 26.39 3.09 1.80
N LYS A 57 26.63 3.74 0.65
CA LYS A 57 26.33 5.16 0.46
C LYS A 57 24.84 5.50 0.64
N ALA A 58 23.94 4.63 0.15
CA ALA A 58 22.50 4.82 0.33
C ALA A 58 22.11 4.70 1.81
N ILE A 59 22.69 3.72 2.52
CA ILE A 59 22.52 3.56 3.97
C ILE A 59 23.05 4.78 4.73
N ASP A 60 24.23 5.31 4.38
CA ASP A 60 24.78 6.54 4.98
C ASP A 60 23.86 7.76 4.76
N ASN A 61 23.26 7.89 3.58
CA ASN A 61 22.26 8.93 3.33
C ASN A 61 21.01 8.75 4.22
N ALA A 62 20.49 7.53 4.33
CA ALA A 62 19.37 7.23 5.22
C ALA A 62 19.70 7.49 6.69
N ALA A 63 20.91 7.16 7.15
CA ALA A 63 21.40 7.47 8.49
C ALA A 63 21.47 8.98 8.76
N LYS A 64 21.95 9.77 7.80
CA LYS A 64 21.96 11.25 7.88
C LYS A 64 20.55 11.82 7.95
N ILE A 65 19.60 11.23 7.22
CA ILE A 65 18.18 11.59 7.32
C ILE A 65 17.70 11.33 8.75
N VAL A 66 17.91 10.13 9.31
CA VAL A 66 17.53 9.82 10.70
C VAL A 66 18.15 10.82 11.68
N ALA A 67 19.46 11.09 11.58
CA ALA A 67 20.19 11.98 12.47
C ALA A 67 19.79 13.47 12.35
N SER A 68 19.20 13.88 11.22
CA SER A 68 18.80 15.29 11.00
C SER A 68 17.59 15.72 11.81
N ASP A 69 16.83 14.79 12.40
CA ASP A 69 15.69 15.08 13.25
C ASP A 69 15.61 14.06 14.41
N THR A 70 15.84 14.53 15.63
CA THR A 70 15.80 13.69 16.83
C THR A 70 14.41 13.11 17.13
N ALA A 71 13.35 13.64 16.52
CA ALA A 71 12.01 13.07 16.62
C ALA A 71 11.87 11.73 15.85
N ARG A 72 12.79 11.40 14.93
CA ARG A 72 12.87 10.09 14.25
C ARG A 72 13.39 9.02 15.19
N ARG A 73 12.47 8.50 16.02
CA ARG A 73 12.79 7.56 17.10
C ARG A 73 12.77 6.12 16.64
N TYR A 74 11.85 5.76 15.74
CA TYR A 74 11.71 4.37 15.30
C TYR A 74 11.97 4.27 13.81
N VAL A 75 12.79 3.30 13.41
CA VAL A 75 13.20 3.12 12.02
C VAL A 75 12.84 1.72 11.56
N THR A 76 12.17 1.61 10.42
CA THR A 76 11.94 0.35 9.73
C THR A 76 12.74 0.30 8.43
N VAL A 77 13.42 -0.81 8.16
CA VAL A 77 14.22 -0.97 6.95
C VAL A 77 13.80 -2.17 6.11
N SER A 78 13.88 -2.02 4.79
CA SER A 78 13.75 -3.11 3.81
C SER A 78 15.10 -3.79 3.54
N ALA A 79 15.09 -4.97 2.91
CA ALA A 79 16.32 -5.52 2.33
C ALA A 79 16.91 -4.58 1.25
N PRO A 80 18.23 -4.60 1.03
CA PRO A 80 18.86 -3.82 -0.03
C PRO A 80 18.22 -4.10 -1.40
N GLY A 81 17.82 -3.02 -2.08
CA GLY A 81 17.20 -3.05 -3.41
C GLY A 81 18.19 -3.38 -4.52
N LYS A 82 17.91 -2.97 -5.75
CA LYS A 82 18.88 -3.09 -6.84
C LYS A 82 19.87 -1.92 -6.81
N ARG A 83 21.16 -2.16 -7.08
CA ARG A 83 22.19 -1.10 -7.20
C ARG A 83 22.17 -0.43 -8.58
N SER A 84 21.74 -1.18 -9.59
CA SER A 84 21.56 -0.74 -10.97
C SER A 84 20.38 -1.48 -11.61
N PRO A 85 19.86 -1.05 -12.76
CA PRO A 85 18.74 -1.73 -13.43
C PRO A 85 18.96 -3.23 -13.69
N ASP A 86 20.20 -3.61 -14.01
CA ASP A 86 20.61 -4.99 -14.32
C ASP A 86 20.99 -5.82 -13.08
N ASP A 87 21.02 -5.21 -11.89
CA ASP A 87 21.33 -5.90 -10.64
C ASP A 87 20.15 -6.78 -10.17
N ILE A 88 20.47 -7.77 -9.35
CA ILE A 88 19.50 -8.67 -8.74
C ILE A 88 19.18 -8.15 -7.34
N LYS A 89 17.89 -8.15 -6.96
CA LYS A 89 17.45 -7.75 -5.62
C LYS A 89 17.91 -8.82 -4.61
N ILE A 90 18.30 -8.40 -3.40
CA ILE A 90 18.72 -9.34 -2.32
C ILE A 90 17.66 -10.41 -2.06
N THR A 91 16.38 -10.05 -2.02
CA THR A 91 15.29 -11.01 -1.78
C THR A 91 15.23 -12.10 -2.87
N ASP A 92 15.48 -11.74 -4.13
CA ASP A 92 15.49 -12.71 -5.24
C ASP A 92 16.74 -13.60 -5.16
N LEU A 93 17.90 -13.03 -4.82
CA LEU A 93 19.12 -13.78 -4.54
C LEU A 93 18.92 -14.78 -3.39
N LEU A 94 18.20 -14.39 -2.34
CA LEU A 94 17.87 -15.28 -1.22
C LEU A 94 16.98 -16.44 -1.64
N TYR A 95 15.99 -16.23 -2.51
CA TYR A 95 15.18 -17.32 -3.06
C TYR A 95 16.01 -18.26 -3.94
N SER A 96 16.87 -17.71 -4.82
CA SER A 96 17.77 -18.54 -5.62
C SER A 96 18.77 -19.31 -4.77
N ALA A 97 19.30 -18.69 -3.70
CA ALA A 97 20.21 -19.30 -2.74
C ALA A 97 19.54 -20.43 -1.95
N TYR A 98 18.26 -20.30 -1.63
CA TYR A 98 17.49 -21.37 -1.00
C TYR A 98 17.39 -22.62 -1.88
N GLU A 99 17.23 -22.43 -3.20
CA GLU A 99 17.15 -23.53 -4.16
C GLU A 99 18.52 -24.17 -4.44
N SER A 100 19.59 -23.36 -4.51
CA SER A 100 20.94 -23.85 -4.83
C SER A 100 21.75 -24.31 -3.61
N GLY A 101 21.41 -23.82 -2.41
CA GLY A 101 22.22 -23.97 -1.20
C GLY A 101 23.44 -23.02 -1.12
N ASP A 102 23.59 -22.10 -2.07
CA ASP A 102 24.71 -21.17 -2.17
C ASP A 102 24.29 -19.74 -1.81
N PHE A 103 24.82 -19.24 -0.69
CA PHE A 103 24.53 -17.91 -0.13
C PHE A 103 25.67 -16.92 -0.30
N ASP A 104 26.73 -17.27 -1.03
CA ASP A 104 27.97 -16.46 -1.08
C ASP A 104 27.68 -15.09 -1.68
N ALA A 105 26.99 -15.02 -2.81
CA ALA A 105 26.62 -13.75 -3.45
C ALA A 105 25.74 -12.85 -2.56
N VAL A 106 24.88 -13.43 -1.73
CA VAL A 106 24.06 -12.67 -0.76
C VAL A 106 24.95 -12.05 0.32
N PHE A 107 25.86 -12.86 0.88
CA PHE A 107 26.68 -12.44 2.00
C PHE A 107 27.86 -11.55 1.60
N GLU A 108 28.48 -11.77 0.44
CA GLU A 108 29.46 -10.84 -0.14
C GLU A 108 28.89 -9.44 -0.18
N ARG A 109 27.65 -9.29 -0.63
CA ARG A 109 26.98 -7.99 -0.68
C ARG A 109 26.77 -7.36 0.69
N PHE A 110 26.43 -8.13 1.72
CA PHE A 110 26.32 -7.61 3.08
C PHE A 110 27.69 -7.31 3.72
N TYR A 111 28.71 -8.12 3.43
CA TYR A 111 30.08 -7.88 3.87
C TYR A 111 30.64 -6.60 3.27
N ASP A 112 30.44 -6.35 1.97
CA ASP A 112 30.84 -5.11 1.31
C ASP A 112 30.21 -3.90 1.99
N ILE A 113 28.89 -3.95 2.23
CA ILE A 113 28.14 -2.87 2.90
C ILE A 113 28.69 -2.64 4.32
N ALA A 114 28.80 -3.70 5.12
CA ALA A 114 29.28 -3.62 6.50
C ALA A 114 30.72 -3.09 6.57
N HIS A 115 31.58 -3.52 5.63
CA HIS A 115 32.97 -3.09 5.55
C HIS A 115 33.10 -1.60 5.20
N GLU A 116 32.39 -1.14 4.16
CA GLU A 116 32.38 0.26 3.74
C GLU A 116 31.85 1.19 4.85
N LEU A 117 30.80 0.76 5.56
CA LEU A 117 30.21 1.49 6.70
C LEU A 117 31.02 1.34 8.00
N ARG A 118 31.96 0.39 8.06
CA ARG A 118 32.78 0.05 9.23
C ARG A 118 31.93 -0.40 10.44
N THR A 119 30.88 -1.18 10.18
CA THR A 119 30.05 -1.76 11.25
C THR A 119 30.76 -2.92 11.93
N LYS A 120 30.34 -3.22 13.17
CA LYS A 120 30.80 -4.35 14.00
C LYS A 120 29.86 -5.55 13.92
N THR A 121 28.96 -5.57 12.93
CA THR A 121 27.94 -6.61 12.77
C THR A 121 28.58 -7.96 12.47
N GLU A 122 28.27 -8.98 13.28
CA GLU A 122 28.83 -10.34 13.15
C GLU A 122 28.09 -11.20 12.11
N LEU A 123 28.21 -10.83 10.83
CA LEU A 123 27.54 -11.51 9.71
C LEU A 123 27.94 -12.99 9.57
N SER A 124 29.15 -13.35 10.02
CA SER A 124 29.66 -14.74 9.95
C SER A 124 28.87 -15.73 10.82
N ALA A 125 28.24 -15.26 11.89
CA ALA A 125 27.39 -16.07 12.75
C ALA A 125 26.05 -16.35 12.06
N GLU A 126 25.44 -15.33 11.45
CA GLU A 126 24.19 -15.48 10.71
C GLU A 126 24.34 -16.35 9.46
N TYR A 127 25.46 -16.22 8.74
CA TYR A 127 25.78 -17.12 7.62
C TYR A 127 25.76 -18.59 8.04
N ARG A 128 26.39 -18.90 9.18
CA ARG A 128 26.40 -20.26 9.74
C ARG A 128 25.00 -20.71 10.16
N LYS A 129 24.22 -19.84 10.82
CA LYS A 129 22.84 -20.16 11.20
C LYS A 129 21.98 -20.49 9.98
N ILE A 130 22.10 -19.73 8.89
CA ILE A 130 21.36 -20.01 7.64
C ILE A 130 21.81 -21.35 7.05
N LYS A 131 23.11 -21.61 6.98
CA LYS A 131 23.63 -22.91 6.50
C LYS A 131 23.19 -24.09 7.36
N ASP A 132 23.15 -23.93 8.68
CA ASP A 132 22.66 -24.97 9.59
C ASP A 132 21.16 -25.15 9.48
N ALA A 133 20.40 -24.05 9.34
CA ALA A 133 18.96 -24.07 9.14
C ALA A 133 18.59 -24.82 7.85
N MET A 134 19.38 -24.70 6.78
CA MET A 134 19.22 -25.46 5.52
C MET A 134 19.38 -26.98 5.67
N ARG A 135 19.99 -27.47 6.77
CA ARG A 135 20.14 -28.92 7.04
C ARG A 135 18.86 -29.54 7.58
N ILE A 136 17.92 -28.70 7.99
CA ILE A 136 16.55 -29.03 8.38
C ILE A 136 15.64 -28.34 7.35
N PRO A 137 14.38 -28.75 7.13
CA PRO A 137 13.48 -27.96 6.30
C PRO A 137 13.23 -26.59 6.94
N CYS A 138 14.07 -25.59 6.63
CA CYS A 138 13.82 -24.19 6.97
C CYS A 138 12.83 -23.61 5.95
N GLY A 139 11.84 -22.87 6.41
CA GLY A 139 10.81 -22.31 5.54
C GLY A 139 11.39 -21.29 4.56
N ARG A 140 10.87 -21.25 3.34
CA ARG A 140 11.18 -20.22 2.33
C ARG A 140 11.07 -18.79 2.89
N ASP A 141 10.11 -18.57 3.77
CA ASP A 141 9.85 -17.31 4.46
C ASP A 141 10.97 -16.91 5.42
N PHE A 142 11.55 -17.88 6.14
CA PHE A 142 12.71 -17.63 6.99
C PHE A 142 13.88 -17.11 6.15
N ILE A 143 14.19 -17.75 5.03
CA ILE A 143 15.31 -17.31 4.18
C ILE A 143 15.06 -15.93 3.59
N ALA A 144 13.85 -15.67 3.08
CA ALA A 144 13.50 -14.36 2.54
C ALA A 144 13.62 -13.25 3.59
N SER A 145 13.21 -13.51 4.84
CA SER A 145 13.30 -12.56 5.96
C SER A 145 14.72 -12.07 6.27
N ARG A 146 15.74 -12.87 5.91
CA ARG A 146 17.13 -12.56 6.27
C ARG A 146 17.65 -11.32 5.55
N GLY A 147 17.08 -10.95 4.42
CA GLY A 147 17.44 -9.72 3.72
C GLY A 147 17.16 -8.47 4.57
N GLU A 148 15.95 -8.38 5.12
CA GLU A 148 15.55 -7.31 6.03
C GLU A 148 16.26 -7.39 7.37
N TYR A 149 16.39 -8.59 7.94
CA TYR A 149 17.06 -8.82 9.22
C TYR A 149 18.51 -8.32 9.20
N LEU A 150 19.32 -8.79 8.23
CA LEU A 150 20.74 -8.42 8.13
C LEU A 150 20.91 -6.92 7.84
N CYS A 151 20.03 -6.35 7.02
CA CYS A 151 20.05 -4.91 6.75
C CYS A 151 19.75 -4.09 8.01
N ALA A 152 18.78 -4.52 8.80
CA ALA A 152 18.42 -3.89 10.06
C ALA A 152 19.52 -4.01 11.12
N GLU A 153 20.22 -5.14 11.22
CA GLU A 153 21.37 -5.28 12.12
C GLU A 153 22.52 -4.35 11.74
N ILE A 154 22.88 -4.28 10.44
CA ILE A 154 23.92 -3.36 9.95
C ILE A 154 23.51 -1.92 10.20
N PHE A 155 22.26 -1.56 9.87
CA PHE A 155 21.76 -0.19 10.04
C PHE A 155 21.73 0.20 11.52
N SER A 156 21.26 -0.70 12.39
CA SER A 156 21.23 -0.54 13.84
C SER A 156 22.61 -0.26 14.43
N ASP A 157 23.61 -1.07 14.10
CA ASP A 157 24.99 -0.85 14.55
C ASP A 157 25.55 0.48 14.02
N TYR A 158 25.29 0.79 12.75
CA TYR A 158 25.79 2.00 12.10
C TYR A 158 25.25 3.30 12.73
N ILE A 159 23.96 3.34 13.08
CA ILE A 159 23.34 4.54 13.68
C ILE A 159 23.31 4.51 15.22
N GLY A 160 23.67 3.38 15.83
CA GLY A 160 23.69 3.18 17.29
C GLY A 160 22.32 3.06 17.94
N PHE A 161 21.27 2.70 17.19
CA PHE A 161 19.93 2.47 17.72
C PHE A 161 19.76 0.98 18.08
N PRO A 162 19.06 0.62 19.17
CA PRO A 162 18.78 -0.78 19.50
C PRO A 162 18.07 -1.53 18.37
N PHE A 163 18.55 -2.73 18.05
CA PHE A 163 17.86 -3.65 17.16
C PHE A 163 16.73 -4.39 17.90
N ILE A 164 15.54 -4.46 17.29
CA ILE A 164 14.42 -5.28 17.75
C ILE A 164 14.00 -6.17 16.59
N ASP A 165 14.12 -7.49 16.76
CA ASP A 165 13.70 -8.43 15.72
C ASP A 165 12.16 -8.39 15.55
N ALA A 166 11.70 -8.31 14.30
CA ALA A 166 10.28 -8.38 13.98
C ALA A 166 9.64 -9.69 14.46
N ALA A 167 10.40 -10.79 14.53
CA ALA A 167 9.91 -12.08 15.04
C ALA A 167 9.45 -12.03 16.51
N ASP A 168 9.98 -11.10 17.31
CA ASP A 168 9.63 -10.96 18.73
C ASP A 168 8.37 -10.12 18.98
N VAL A 169 7.89 -9.42 17.95
CA VAL A 169 6.92 -8.32 18.11
C VAL A 169 5.79 -8.31 17.07
N ILE A 170 5.95 -8.96 15.91
CA ILE A 170 4.92 -9.05 14.85
C ILE A 170 4.40 -10.48 14.76
N PHE A 171 3.07 -10.62 14.76
CA PHE A 171 2.40 -11.92 14.78
C PHE A 171 1.37 -12.05 13.66
N PHE A 172 1.26 -13.27 13.12
CA PHE A 172 0.23 -13.68 12.17
C PHE A 172 -0.77 -14.64 12.82
N ASP A 173 -2.00 -14.64 12.31
CA ASP A 173 -3.03 -15.63 12.63
C ASP A 173 -2.94 -16.89 11.73
N ASP A 174 -3.82 -17.86 11.96
CA ASP A 174 -3.85 -19.14 11.23
C ASP A 174 -4.20 -18.97 9.73
N ASP A 175 -4.82 -17.84 9.36
CA ASP A 175 -5.16 -17.50 7.98
C ASP A 175 -4.02 -16.74 7.27
N GLY A 176 -2.90 -16.48 7.96
CA GLY A 176 -1.77 -15.72 7.46
C GLY A 176 -1.98 -14.20 7.44
N ASN A 177 -3.04 -13.71 8.10
CA ASN A 177 -3.27 -12.27 8.27
C ASN A 177 -2.50 -11.77 9.49
N THR A 178 -2.23 -10.47 9.54
CA THR A 178 -1.61 -9.85 10.72
C THR A 178 -2.55 -9.88 11.91
N ASP A 179 -2.11 -10.45 13.03
CA ASP A 179 -2.77 -10.29 14.32
C ASP A 179 -2.46 -8.89 14.86
N TYR A 180 -3.25 -7.91 14.40
CA TYR A 180 -3.08 -6.50 14.73
C TYR A 180 -3.17 -6.23 16.23
N ILE A 181 -4.02 -6.96 16.97
CA ILE A 181 -4.25 -6.72 18.40
C ILE A 181 -3.02 -7.17 19.17
N ARG A 182 -2.56 -8.41 18.95
CA ARG A 182 -1.38 -8.96 19.63
C ARG A 182 -0.11 -8.20 19.24
N THR A 183 0.07 -7.92 17.95
CA THR A 183 1.21 -7.16 17.44
C THR A 183 1.26 -5.78 18.06
N ARG A 184 0.15 -5.00 18.02
CA ARG A 184 0.14 -3.64 18.56
C ARG A 184 0.46 -3.60 20.05
N ARG A 185 -0.11 -4.53 20.83
CA ARG A 185 0.16 -4.63 22.26
C ARG A 185 1.64 -4.94 22.53
N ARG A 186 2.18 -6.00 21.91
CA ARG A 186 3.56 -6.45 22.15
C ARG A 186 4.58 -5.42 21.67
N LEU A 187 4.38 -4.89 20.46
CA LEU A 187 5.27 -3.90 19.88
C LEU A 187 5.24 -2.60 20.73
N GLY A 188 4.07 -2.14 21.15
CA GLY A 188 3.94 -0.99 22.08
C GLY A 188 4.71 -1.19 23.39
N GLU A 189 4.51 -2.33 24.07
CA GLU A 189 5.20 -2.68 25.33
C GLU A 189 6.74 -2.69 25.21
N VAL A 190 7.27 -3.07 24.04
CA VAL A 190 8.72 -3.08 23.79
C VAL A 190 9.22 -1.68 23.46
N LEU A 191 8.52 -0.96 22.58
CA LEU A 191 8.91 0.38 22.12
C LEU A 191 8.83 1.44 23.24
N GLU A 192 7.97 1.26 24.25
CA GLU A 192 7.90 2.12 25.43
C GLU A 192 9.18 2.07 26.31
N LYS A 193 9.94 0.97 26.24
CA LYS A 193 11.13 0.75 27.07
C LYS A 193 12.41 1.30 26.47
N VAL A 194 12.36 1.74 25.21
CA VAL A 194 13.52 2.23 24.47
C VAL A 194 13.25 3.64 23.96
N GLN A 195 14.30 4.45 23.89
CA GLN A 195 14.15 5.80 23.34
C GLN A 195 14.02 5.78 21.82
N ASN A 196 14.70 4.84 21.17
CA ASN A 196 14.74 4.66 19.73
C ASN A 196 14.98 3.18 19.41
N ALA A 197 14.71 2.76 18.17
CA ALA A 197 14.97 1.41 17.71
C ALA A 197 14.99 1.28 16.19
N VAL A 198 15.68 0.25 15.70
CA VAL A 198 15.59 -0.25 14.32
C VAL A 198 14.88 -1.60 14.33
N ILE A 199 13.88 -1.72 13.46
CA ILE A 199 13.04 -2.92 13.31
C ILE A 199 13.12 -3.38 11.84
N PRO A 200 13.45 -4.64 11.54
CA PRO A 200 13.40 -5.16 10.19
C PRO A 200 11.96 -5.21 9.69
N GLY A 201 11.75 -4.88 8.41
CA GLY A 201 10.43 -5.00 7.78
C GLY A 201 10.08 -6.43 7.36
N PHE A 202 8.96 -6.58 6.66
CA PHE A 202 8.63 -7.73 5.80
C PHE A 202 8.21 -9.05 6.46
N TYR A 203 8.52 -9.30 7.73
CA TYR A 203 8.19 -10.58 8.37
C TYR A 203 7.75 -10.44 9.84
N GLY A 204 7.34 -11.58 10.40
CA GLY A 204 6.93 -11.79 11.79
C GLY A 204 6.81 -13.29 12.05
N VAL A 205 6.07 -13.67 13.09
CA VAL A 205 5.92 -15.08 13.51
C VAL A 205 4.47 -15.54 13.45
N GLY A 206 4.26 -16.74 12.89
CA GLY A 206 2.96 -17.40 12.84
C GLY A 206 2.57 -18.06 14.16
N THR A 207 1.35 -18.59 14.22
CA THR A 207 0.87 -19.38 15.38
C THR A 207 1.66 -20.67 15.60
N ASP A 208 2.30 -21.18 14.55
CA ASP A 208 3.23 -22.32 14.55
C ASP A 208 4.62 -22.00 15.13
N GLY A 209 4.90 -20.73 15.43
CA GLY A 209 6.20 -20.27 15.92
C GLY A 209 7.26 -20.13 14.82
N ALA A 210 6.91 -20.37 13.55
CA ALA A 210 7.80 -20.18 12.42
C ALA A 210 7.78 -18.72 11.93
N VAL A 211 8.80 -18.33 11.15
CA VAL A 211 8.81 -17.04 10.47
C VAL A 211 7.89 -17.08 9.26
N HIS A 212 7.01 -16.10 9.16
CA HIS A 212 6.12 -15.86 8.02
C HIS A 212 6.37 -14.47 7.45
N THR A 213 6.22 -14.33 6.13
CA THR A 213 6.43 -13.09 5.40
C THR A 213 5.12 -12.48 4.92
N PHE A 214 5.07 -11.15 4.84
CA PHE A 214 3.92 -10.48 4.22
C PHE A 214 3.88 -10.73 2.71
N SER A 215 2.67 -10.89 2.15
CA SER A 215 2.49 -11.15 0.73
C SER A 215 2.89 -9.98 -0.18
N ARG A 216 2.60 -8.73 0.22
CA ARG A 216 2.96 -7.50 -0.51
C ARG A 216 3.19 -6.32 0.44
N GLY A 217 4.11 -5.42 0.07
CA GLY A 217 4.34 -4.18 0.82
C GLY A 217 4.81 -4.39 2.26
N GLY A 218 5.45 -5.53 2.55
CA GLY A 218 5.68 -5.96 3.94
C GLY A 218 6.46 -4.99 4.81
N SER A 219 7.49 -4.32 4.28
CA SER A 219 8.19 -3.28 5.07
C SER A 219 7.33 -2.04 5.30
N ASP A 220 6.44 -1.69 4.36
CA ASP A 220 5.50 -0.58 4.52
C ASP A 220 4.46 -0.90 5.61
N ILE A 221 3.95 -2.14 5.63
CA ILE A 221 3.07 -2.67 6.68
C ILE A 221 3.80 -2.61 8.03
N THR A 222 5.04 -3.11 8.12
CA THR A 222 5.83 -3.04 9.36
C THR A 222 6.00 -1.61 9.85
N GLY A 223 6.37 -0.66 8.96
CA GLY A 223 6.50 0.75 9.33
C GLY A 223 5.18 1.33 9.86
N ALA A 224 4.05 1.00 9.24
CA ALA A 224 2.73 1.42 9.72
C ALA A 224 2.37 0.77 11.07
N LEU A 225 2.69 -0.52 11.28
CA LEU A 225 2.50 -1.20 12.56
C LEU A 225 3.33 -0.55 13.67
N VAL A 226 4.60 -0.23 13.41
CA VAL A 226 5.49 0.48 14.35
C VAL A 226 4.93 1.85 14.67
N ALA A 227 4.52 2.63 13.67
CA ALA A 227 3.92 3.95 13.87
C ALA A 227 2.63 3.88 14.70
N ALA A 228 1.75 2.93 14.39
CA ALA A 228 0.49 2.74 15.12
C ALA A 228 0.70 2.25 16.56
N SER A 229 1.68 1.39 16.79
CA SER A 229 1.97 0.81 18.12
C SER A 229 2.73 1.77 19.02
N SER A 230 3.58 2.61 18.45
CA SER A 230 4.27 3.67 19.18
C SER A 230 3.43 4.92 19.35
N GLU A 231 2.22 4.99 18.78
CA GLU A 231 1.41 6.22 18.68
C GLU A 231 2.26 7.39 18.17
N SER A 232 2.94 7.16 17.04
CA SER A 232 3.73 8.19 16.36
C SER A 232 2.82 9.32 15.89
N ASP A 233 3.33 10.55 15.96
CA ASP A 233 2.62 11.72 15.45
C ASP A 233 2.68 11.76 13.91
N ILE A 234 3.75 11.21 13.30
CA ILE A 234 3.91 11.09 11.85
C ILE A 234 4.57 9.75 11.50
N TYR A 235 4.10 9.13 10.42
CA TYR A 235 4.81 8.04 9.74
C TYR A 235 5.47 8.57 8.46
N GLU A 236 6.80 8.69 8.43
CA GLU A 236 7.53 9.02 7.19
C GLU A 236 7.82 7.72 6.39
N ASN A 237 7.39 7.68 5.13
CA ASN A 237 7.75 6.63 4.19
C ASN A 237 8.75 7.18 3.18
N TRP A 238 10.01 6.80 3.36
CA TRP A 238 11.14 7.21 2.55
C TRP A 238 11.35 6.25 1.38
N THR A 239 11.15 6.79 0.18
CA THR A 239 11.17 6.09 -1.11
C THR A 239 12.08 6.81 -2.11
N ASP A 240 12.03 6.45 -3.39
CA ASP A 240 12.80 7.00 -4.51
C ASP A 240 12.02 7.99 -5.39
N VAL A 241 10.79 8.33 -5.00
CA VAL A 241 9.94 9.33 -5.67
C VAL A 241 9.66 10.52 -4.74
N ASP A 242 9.50 11.71 -5.32
CA ASP A 242 9.24 12.95 -4.59
C ASP A 242 7.86 13.02 -3.92
N GLY A 243 6.95 12.12 -4.27
CA GLY A 243 5.58 12.10 -3.75
C GLY A 243 4.62 11.45 -4.72
N VAL A 244 3.34 11.81 -4.60
CA VAL A 244 2.25 11.30 -5.42
C VAL A 244 1.90 12.32 -6.50
N LEU A 245 1.69 11.84 -7.72
CA LEU A 245 1.25 12.63 -8.86
C LEU A 245 -0.25 12.41 -9.12
N SER A 246 -0.91 13.42 -9.67
CA SER A 246 -2.34 13.36 -10.01
C SER A 246 -2.67 12.42 -11.17
N ALA A 247 -1.68 11.92 -11.91
CA ALA A 247 -1.81 10.88 -12.91
C ALA A 247 -0.46 10.18 -13.16
N ASP A 248 -0.47 9.03 -13.86
CA ASP A 248 0.76 8.33 -14.26
C ASP A 248 1.56 9.20 -15.25
N PRO A 249 2.82 9.57 -14.94
CA PRO A 249 3.67 10.38 -15.82
C PRO A 249 4.03 9.69 -17.13
N LYS A 250 3.79 8.37 -17.28
CA LYS A 250 3.91 7.67 -18.57
C LYS A 250 2.71 7.91 -19.50
N THR A 251 1.56 8.31 -18.94
CA THR A 251 0.33 8.57 -19.68
C THR A 251 0.09 10.06 -19.90
N ILE A 252 0.37 10.88 -18.87
CA ILE A 252 0.21 12.33 -18.85
C ILE A 252 1.58 12.99 -18.75
N ASP A 253 1.87 13.92 -19.64
CA ASP A 253 3.08 14.73 -19.53
C ASP A 253 2.92 15.75 -18.40
N ASN A 254 3.88 15.79 -17.47
CA ASN A 254 3.93 16.72 -16.33
C ASN A 254 2.62 16.76 -15.50
N PRO A 255 2.17 15.62 -14.93
CA PRO A 255 1.00 15.59 -14.08
C PRO A 255 1.24 16.42 -12.81
N ALA A 256 0.17 17.01 -12.27
CA ALA A 256 0.26 17.85 -11.08
C ALA A 256 0.77 17.06 -9.86
N PHE A 257 1.69 17.66 -9.11
CA PHE A 257 2.16 17.12 -7.85
C PHE A 257 1.11 17.32 -6.75
N LEU A 258 0.88 16.28 -5.93
CA LEU A 258 -0.07 16.33 -4.82
C LEU A 258 0.69 16.52 -3.51
N ASP A 259 0.66 17.74 -2.97
CA ASP A 259 1.22 18.08 -1.66
C ASP A 259 0.47 17.42 -0.49
N ILE A 260 -0.86 17.36 -0.58
CA ILE A 260 -1.76 16.72 0.38
C ILE A 260 -2.75 15.84 -0.37
N ILE A 261 -2.95 14.63 0.12
CA ILE A 261 -3.95 13.67 -0.36
C ILE A 261 -4.62 12.98 0.85
N THR A 262 -5.88 12.58 0.74
CA THR A 262 -6.52 11.77 1.78
C THR A 262 -6.23 10.29 1.59
N TYR A 263 -6.36 9.49 2.66
CA TYR A 263 -6.30 8.04 2.58
C TYR A 263 -7.30 7.45 1.57
N SER A 264 -8.50 8.04 1.47
CA SER A 264 -9.52 7.57 0.53
C SER A 264 -9.11 7.89 -0.91
N GLU A 265 -8.67 9.12 -1.18
CA GLU A 265 -8.21 9.54 -2.50
C GLU A 265 -7.02 8.68 -2.97
N LEU A 266 -6.03 8.45 -2.10
CA LEU A 266 -4.86 7.60 -2.41
C LEU A 266 -5.27 6.16 -2.73
N LYS A 267 -6.19 5.57 -1.94
CA LYS A 267 -6.71 4.21 -2.17
C LYS A 267 -7.20 4.06 -3.62
N TYR A 268 -8.03 4.98 -4.07
CA TYR A 268 -8.63 4.89 -5.40
C TYR A 268 -7.62 5.16 -6.52
N LEU A 269 -6.72 6.14 -6.35
CA LEU A 269 -5.66 6.36 -7.33
C LEU A 269 -4.72 5.14 -7.44
N SER A 270 -4.29 4.57 -6.32
CA SER A 270 -3.38 3.42 -6.26
C SER A 270 -4.01 2.14 -6.83
N ALA A 271 -5.29 1.85 -6.52
CA ALA A 271 -5.98 0.65 -6.99
C ALA A 271 -6.08 0.55 -8.52
N PHE A 272 -6.03 1.70 -9.21
CA PHE A 272 -6.17 1.79 -10.67
C PHE A 272 -4.94 2.37 -11.38
N GLY A 273 -3.76 2.34 -10.75
CA GLY A 273 -2.48 2.48 -11.47
C GLY A 273 -1.55 3.60 -11.03
N ALA A 274 -1.92 4.42 -10.03
CA ALA A 274 -0.98 5.39 -9.43
C ALA A 274 -0.14 4.71 -8.34
N SER A 275 0.88 3.92 -8.72
CA SER A 275 1.63 3.12 -7.73
C SER A 275 2.74 3.94 -7.04
N VAL A 276 2.48 4.41 -5.82
CA VAL A 276 3.54 4.87 -4.89
C VAL A 276 3.53 4.03 -3.62
N LEU A 277 2.33 3.70 -3.11
CA LEU A 277 2.16 2.94 -1.89
C LEU A 277 0.89 2.10 -1.96
N HIS A 278 0.95 0.85 -1.49
CA HIS A 278 -0.22 -0.03 -1.43
C HIS A 278 -1.10 0.36 -0.25
N GLU A 279 -2.41 0.52 -0.46
CA GLU A 279 -3.32 1.02 0.58
C GLU A 279 -3.39 0.12 1.83
N ASP A 280 -3.34 -1.21 1.64
CA ASP A 280 -3.39 -2.18 2.74
C ASP A 280 -2.22 -2.01 3.71
N ALA A 281 -1.08 -1.52 3.21
CA ALA A 281 0.07 -1.23 4.06
C ALA A 281 -0.16 -0.07 5.03
N LEU A 282 -1.12 0.80 4.73
CA LEU A 282 -1.45 1.97 5.54
C LEU A 282 -2.60 1.73 6.52
N LEU A 283 -3.23 0.54 6.50
CA LEU A 283 -4.38 0.25 7.35
C LEU A 283 -4.13 0.55 8.85
N PRO A 284 -2.97 0.19 9.45
CA PRO A 284 -2.71 0.44 10.88
C PRO A 284 -2.74 1.93 11.25
N VAL A 285 -2.12 2.77 10.43
CA VAL A 285 -2.03 4.22 10.68
C VAL A 285 -3.31 4.94 10.30
N ARG A 286 -4.01 4.48 9.26
CA ARG A 286 -5.32 5.00 8.84
C ARG A 286 -6.37 4.85 9.95
N GLN A 287 -6.42 3.70 10.63
CA GLN A 287 -7.38 3.46 11.72
C GLN A 287 -7.20 4.42 12.91
N LEU A 288 -5.97 4.92 13.11
CA LEU A 288 -5.64 5.86 14.18
C LEU A 288 -5.59 7.31 13.71
N GLY A 289 -5.77 7.56 12.41
CA GLY A 289 -5.64 8.88 11.81
C GLY A 289 -4.23 9.47 11.90
N ILE A 290 -3.19 8.64 12.02
CA ILE A 290 -1.80 9.08 12.00
C ILE A 290 -1.48 9.52 10.57
N PRO A 291 -0.99 10.75 10.31
CA PRO A 291 -0.61 11.18 8.98
C PRO A 291 0.64 10.45 8.46
N VAL A 292 0.69 10.21 7.15
CA VAL A 292 1.83 9.57 6.48
C VAL A 292 2.50 10.55 5.53
N HIS A 293 3.81 10.73 5.66
CA HIS A 293 4.57 11.61 4.80
C HIS A 293 5.42 10.80 3.82
N ILE A 294 5.06 10.82 2.53
CA ILE A 294 5.89 10.24 1.47
C ILE A 294 7.04 11.19 1.18
N ARG A 295 8.28 10.69 1.28
CA ARG A 295 9.50 11.48 1.12
C ARG A 295 10.51 10.75 0.22
N ASN A 296 11.38 11.52 -0.42
CA ASN A 296 12.42 11.00 -1.32
C ASN A 296 13.79 11.00 -0.63
N THR A 297 14.46 9.85 -0.55
CA THR A 297 15.82 9.79 0.02
C THR A 297 16.87 10.46 -0.86
N GLY A 298 16.64 10.52 -2.18
CA GLY A 298 17.48 11.25 -3.13
C GLY A 298 17.26 12.77 -3.10
N ASN A 299 16.14 13.22 -2.52
CA ASN A 299 15.80 14.63 -2.38
C ASN A 299 15.19 14.92 -0.98
N PRO A 300 15.98 14.85 0.11
CA PRO A 300 15.44 14.95 1.47
C PRO A 300 14.83 16.30 1.82
N GLY A 301 15.26 17.36 1.15
CA GLY A 301 14.69 18.72 1.28
C GLY A 301 13.40 18.93 0.47
N GLY A 302 13.00 17.97 -0.35
CA GLY A 302 11.75 18.02 -1.10
C GLY A 302 10.52 18.04 -0.19
N ALA A 303 9.44 18.65 -0.68
CA ALA A 303 8.22 18.83 0.10
C ALA A 303 7.56 17.50 0.46
N GLY A 304 7.57 16.51 -0.45
CA GLY A 304 6.87 15.25 -0.23
C GLY A 304 5.35 15.37 -0.43
N THR A 305 4.65 14.26 -0.17
CA THR A 305 3.18 14.22 -0.13
C THR A 305 2.72 13.80 1.25
N MET A 306 1.84 14.59 1.86
CA MET A 306 1.19 14.24 3.12
C MET A 306 -0.14 13.54 2.88
N ILE A 307 -0.27 12.33 3.42
CA ILE A 307 -1.48 11.52 3.40
C ILE A 307 -2.20 11.71 4.74
N VAL A 308 -3.45 12.17 4.68
CA VAL A 308 -4.25 12.52 5.87
C VAL A 308 -5.62 11.84 5.88
N SER A 309 -6.29 11.82 7.03
CA SER A 309 -7.67 11.31 7.11
C SER A 309 -8.66 12.19 6.38
N GLN A 310 -8.51 13.51 6.51
CA GLN A 310 -9.40 14.51 5.91
C GLN A 310 -8.59 15.74 5.54
N ARG A 311 -8.98 16.41 4.45
CA ARG A 311 -8.44 17.69 4.03
C ARG A 311 -9.41 18.81 4.43
N GLU A 312 -8.89 19.97 4.82
CA GLU A 312 -9.73 21.10 5.26
C GLU A 312 -10.56 21.70 4.13
N MET A 313 -9.96 21.85 2.95
CA MET A 313 -10.58 22.47 1.78
C MET A 313 -10.92 21.41 0.73
N PRO A 314 -12.12 21.39 0.12
CA PRO A 314 -12.43 20.48 -0.97
C PRO A 314 -11.63 20.79 -2.26
N ARG A 315 -11.45 19.80 -3.13
CA ARG A 315 -10.77 19.82 -4.43
C ARG A 315 -11.71 19.13 -5.39
N ALA A 316 -12.24 19.90 -6.34
CA ALA A 316 -13.16 19.38 -7.35
C ALA A 316 -12.54 18.19 -8.10
N PHE A 317 -11.24 18.27 -8.41
CA PHE A 317 -10.45 17.20 -9.01
C PHE A 317 -9.13 17.02 -8.24
N VAL A 318 -8.76 15.76 -7.98
CA VAL A 318 -7.52 15.37 -7.31
C VAL A 318 -6.60 14.65 -8.29
N GLY A 319 -7.14 13.71 -9.06
CA GLY A 319 -6.33 12.94 -10.01
C GLY A 319 -7.13 11.90 -10.78
N VAL A 320 -6.46 11.27 -11.74
CA VAL A 320 -7.01 10.20 -12.56
C VAL A 320 -5.97 9.11 -12.79
N SER A 321 -6.38 7.85 -12.65
CA SER A 321 -5.56 6.68 -12.96
C SER A 321 -6.36 5.70 -13.82
N GLY A 322 -5.68 4.80 -14.54
CA GLY A 322 -6.34 3.79 -15.35
C GLY A 322 -5.57 2.48 -15.39
N ARG A 323 -6.27 1.37 -15.12
CA ARG A 323 -5.72 0.01 -15.11
C ARG A 323 -6.48 -0.89 -16.09
N GLY A 324 -5.74 -1.67 -16.88
CA GLY A 324 -6.24 -2.74 -17.73
C GLY A 324 -6.30 -4.09 -17.00
N GLY A 325 -6.50 -5.18 -17.74
CA GLY A 325 -6.53 -6.52 -17.15
C GLY A 325 -7.84 -6.91 -16.49
N PHE A 326 -8.95 -6.26 -16.85
CA PHE A 326 -10.28 -6.64 -16.40
C PHE A 326 -11.08 -7.32 -17.51
N SER A 327 -12.16 -7.98 -17.09
CA SER A 327 -13.17 -8.56 -17.98
C SER A 327 -14.57 -8.13 -17.59
N ARG A 328 -15.48 -8.14 -18.56
CA ARG A 328 -16.92 -7.90 -18.35
C ARG A 328 -17.68 -9.21 -18.51
N ILE A 329 -18.55 -9.50 -17.55
CA ILE A 329 -19.57 -10.55 -17.66
C ILE A 329 -20.94 -9.86 -17.63
N ALA A 330 -21.81 -10.17 -18.59
CA ALA A 330 -23.20 -9.74 -18.55
C ALA A 330 -24.12 -10.96 -18.61
N VAL A 331 -24.95 -11.12 -17.58
CA VAL A 331 -25.91 -12.21 -17.42
C VAL A 331 -27.32 -11.67 -17.66
N SER A 332 -28.03 -12.21 -18.64
CA SER A 332 -29.41 -11.88 -18.96
C SER A 332 -30.34 -12.96 -18.42
N LYS A 333 -31.32 -12.57 -17.61
CA LYS A 333 -32.38 -13.45 -17.09
C LYS A 333 -33.50 -12.58 -16.51
N GLU A 334 -34.75 -12.99 -16.72
CA GLU A 334 -35.92 -12.27 -16.19
C GLU A 334 -35.75 -12.05 -14.67
N LYS A 335 -35.90 -10.80 -14.23
CA LYS A 335 -35.83 -10.37 -12.81
C LYS A 335 -34.49 -10.63 -12.11
N ILE A 336 -33.40 -10.97 -12.80
CA ILE A 336 -32.13 -11.32 -12.15
C ILE A 336 -31.58 -10.21 -11.27
N GLY A 337 -31.65 -8.94 -11.69
CA GLY A 337 -31.20 -7.81 -10.87
C GLY A 337 -32.10 -7.50 -9.67
N ARG A 338 -33.23 -8.20 -9.53
CA ARG A 338 -34.13 -8.17 -8.36
C ARG A 338 -34.17 -9.50 -7.61
N SER A 339 -33.45 -10.51 -8.08
CA SER A 339 -33.39 -11.83 -7.49
C SER A 339 -32.23 -11.89 -6.50
N SER A 340 -32.50 -11.69 -5.21
CA SER A 340 -31.48 -11.81 -4.16
C SER A 340 -30.84 -13.20 -4.14
N THR A 341 -31.58 -14.23 -4.52
CA THR A 341 -31.08 -15.61 -4.63
C THR A 341 -30.06 -15.72 -5.75
N ASP A 342 -30.40 -15.33 -6.99
CA ASP A 342 -29.48 -15.45 -8.12
C ASP A 342 -28.21 -14.61 -7.91
N MET A 343 -28.36 -13.38 -7.39
CA MET A 343 -27.21 -12.52 -7.07
C MET A 343 -26.30 -13.14 -6.00
N ARG A 344 -26.88 -13.77 -4.96
CA ARG A 344 -26.10 -14.48 -3.93
C ARG A 344 -25.32 -15.64 -4.53
N GLU A 345 -25.97 -16.51 -5.31
CA GLU A 345 -25.30 -17.66 -5.93
C GLU A 345 -24.12 -17.23 -6.80
N ILE A 346 -24.28 -16.16 -7.58
CA ILE A 346 -23.21 -15.61 -8.41
C ILE A 346 -22.08 -15.06 -7.54
N PHE A 347 -22.36 -14.20 -6.56
CA PHE A 347 -21.29 -13.61 -5.73
C PHE A 347 -20.57 -14.65 -4.86
N GLU A 348 -21.28 -15.68 -4.39
CA GLU A 348 -20.68 -16.80 -3.66
C GLU A 348 -19.75 -17.63 -4.55
N LEU A 349 -20.09 -17.80 -5.84
CA LEU A 349 -19.19 -18.41 -6.82
C LEU A 349 -17.90 -17.60 -6.99
N PHE A 350 -17.97 -16.27 -7.14
CA PHE A 350 -16.77 -15.42 -7.22
C PHE A 350 -15.90 -15.54 -5.96
N SER A 351 -16.52 -15.52 -4.77
CA SER A 351 -15.80 -15.74 -3.51
C SER A 351 -15.12 -17.10 -3.46
N ARG A 352 -15.79 -18.19 -3.87
CA ARG A 352 -15.23 -19.54 -3.91
C ARG A 352 -14.07 -19.66 -4.89
N LYS A 353 -14.14 -18.95 -6.02
CA LYS A 353 -13.08 -18.90 -7.03
C LYS A 353 -11.93 -17.95 -6.65
N LYS A 354 -12.09 -17.15 -5.59
CA LYS A 354 -11.15 -16.10 -5.17
C LYS A 354 -10.91 -15.08 -6.29
N THR A 355 -11.98 -14.73 -7.01
CA THR A 355 -11.96 -13.76 -8.10
C THR A 355 -12.62 -12.47 -7.63
N ASP A 356 -11.89 -11.37 -7.66
CA ASP A 356 -12.38 -10.09 -7.17
C ASP A 356 -13.41 -9.47 -8.13
N ILE A 357 -14.52 -9.00 -7.55
CA ILE A 357 -15.50 -8.17 -8.25
C ILE A 357 -15.13 -6.71 -8.03
N ILE A 358 -14.95 -5.98 -9.13
CA ILE A 358 -14.57 -4.56 -9.13
C ILE A 358 -15.83 -3.68 -9.17
N LEU A 359 -16.77 -4.01 -10.04
CA LEU A 359 -18.05 -3.34 -10.17
C LEU A 359 -19.15 -4.37 -10.47
N ALA A 360 -20.32 -4.16 -9.91
CA ALA A 360 -21.53 -4.88 -10.28
C ALA A 360 -22.68 -3.89 -10.47
N ALA A 361 -23.43 -4.03 -11.55
CA ALA A 361 -24.65 -3.28 -11.81
C ALA A 361 -25.80 -4.23 -12.12
N ALA A 362 -26.88 -4.08 -11.34
CA ALA A 362 -28.11 -4.82 -11.51
C ALA A 362 -29.12 -3.99 -12.31
N GLU A 363 -29.63 -4.58 -13.38
CA GLU A 363 -30.74 -4.10 -14.19
C GLU A 363 -31.93 -5.07 -14.02
N PRO A 364 -33.19 -4.68 -14.32
CA PRO A 364 -34.34 -5.54 -14.11
C PRO A 364 -34.15 -6.98 -14.63
N ASP A 365 -33.63 -7.14 -15.84
CA ASP A 365 -33.39 -8.44 -16.48
C ASP A 365 -31.91 -8.70 -16.81
N GLY A 366 -30.99 -7.97 -16.16
CA GLY A 366 -29.56 -8.04 -16.42
C GLY A 366 -28.70 -7.89 -15.17
N LEU A 367 -27.57 -8.59 -15.14
CA LEU A 367 -26.50 -8.38 -14.15
C LEU A 367 -25.17 -8.21 -14.88
N PHE A 368 -24.54 -7.05 -14.71
CA PHE A 368 -23.26 -6.71 -15.30
C PHE A 368 -22.18 -6.72 -14.23
N ILE A 369 -21.09 -7.42 -14.47
CA ILE A 369 -19.97 -7.58 -13.54
C ILE A 369 -18.68 -7.22 -14.26
N ILE A 370 -17.88 -6.35 -13.64
CA ILE A 370 -16.48 -6.12 -13.99
C ILE A 370 -15.63 -6.83 -12.93
N THR A 371 -14.70 -7.65 -13.39
CA THR A 371 -13.88 -8.52 -12.53
C THR A 371 -12.44 -8.57 -13.06
N GLU A 372 -11.49 -8.97 -12.22
CA GLU A 372 -10.13 -9.29 -12.67
C GLU A 372 -10.17 -10.35 -13.77
N ALA A 373 -9.33 -10.18 -14.80
CA ALA A 373 -9.28 -11.15 -15.87
C ALA A 373 -8.67 -12.48 -15.36
N GLU A 374 -9.40 -13.58 -15.57
CA GLU A 374 -8.91 -14.92 -15.24
C GLU A 374 -7.72 -15.31 -16.12
N SER A 375 -6.69 -15.91 -15.51
CA SER A 375 -5.52 -16.38 -16.22
C SER A 375 -5.84 -17.66 -16.99
N GLY A 376 -6.18 -17.52 -18.27
CA GLY A 376 -6.31 -18.63 -19.22
C GLY A 376 -7.74 -19.06 -19.48
N LYS A 377 -8.02 -19.35 -20.76
CA LYS A 377 -9.35 -19.64 -21.31
C LYS A 377 -10.14 -20.70 -20.53
N SER A 378 -9.48 -21.75 -20.04
CA SER A 378 -10.15 -22.83 -19.31
C SER A 378 -10.80 -22.36 -18.00
N ARG A 379 -10.19 -21.42 -17.27
CA ARG A 379 -10.75 -20.89 -16.01
C ARG A 379 -11.99 -20.04 -16.28
N THR A 380 -11.91 -19.20 -17.31
CA THR A 380 -13.04 -18.40 -17.80
C THR A 380 -14.21 -19.29 -18.20
N ASP A 381 -13.97 -20.30 -19.04
CA ASP A 381 -15.03 -21.22 -19.51
C ASP A 381 -15.69 -21.95 -18.33
N MET A 382 -14.91 -22.37 -17.33
CA MET A 382 -15.43 -22.97 -16.09
C MET A 382 -16.31 -22.00 -15.29
N LEU A 383 -15.86 -20.75 -15.10
CA LEU A 383 -16.63 -19.73 -14.39
C LEU A 383 -17.97 -19.47 -15.08
N LEU A 384 -17.96 -19.25 -16.40
CA LEU A 384 -19.17 -18.98 -17.18
C LEU A 384 -20.14 -20.17 -17.16
N ASN A 385 -19.62 -21.40 -17.27
CA ASN A 385 -20.44 -22.61 -17.21
C ASN A 385 -21.07 -22.80 -15.82
N GLU A 386 -20.34 -22.55 -14.73
CA GLU A 386 -20.89 -22.60 -13.37
C GLU A 386 -21.99 -21.55 -13.17
N ILE A 387 -21.81 -20.32 -13.68
CA ILE A 387 -22.89 -19.30 -13.67
C ILE A 387 -24.13 -19.84 -14.40
N CYS A 388 -23.96 -20.41 -15.59
CA CYS A 388 -25.06 -20.98 -16.36
C CYS A 388 -25.82 -22.07 -15.61
N GLN A 389 -25.11 -22.93 -14.87
CA GLN A 389 -25.71 -24.01 -14.08
C GLN A 389 -26.45 -23.50 -12.84
N LEU A 390 -25.89 -22.48 -12.16
CA LEU A 390 -26.46 -21.95 -10.92
C LEU A 390 -27.75 -21.18 -11.16
N VAL A 391 -27.78 -20.31 -12.18
CA VAL A 391 -28.89 -19.36 -12.35
C VAL A 391 -29.71 -19.59 -13.62
N MET A 392 -29.29 -20.48 -14.52
CA MET A 392 -30.00 -20.77 -15.79
C MET A 392 -30.38 -19.50 -16.57
N PRO A 393 -29.41 -18.68 -16.98
CA PRO A 393 -29.69 -17.42 -17.64
C PRO A 393 -30.22 -17.64 -19.06
N THR A 394 -30.97 -16.67 -19.58
CA THR A 394 -31.41 -16.66 -20.98
C THR A 394 -30.29 -16.23 -21.93
N GLY A 395 -29.25 -15.56 -21.41
CA GLY A 395 -28.04 -15.23 -22.14
C GLY A 395 -26.89 -14.90 -21.20
N ILE A 396 -25.66 -15.15 -21.67
CA ILE A 396 -24.44 -14.71 -21.01
C ILE A 396 -23.48 -14.18 -22.06
N SER A 397 -22.83 -13.06 -21.78
CA SER A 397 -21.77 -12.50 -22.63
C SER A 397 -20.53 -12.20 -21.80
N TYR A 398 -19.38 -12.34 -22.43
CA TYR A 398 -18.07 -12.13 -21.82
C TYR A 398 -17.19 -11.32 -22.78
N ASP A 399 -16.60 -10.25 -22.27
CA ASP A 399 -15.61 -9.45 -22.99
C ASP A 399 -14.31 -9.39 -22.18
N GLU A 400 -13.21 -9.75 -22.83
CA GLU A 400 -11.86 -9.51 -22.31
C GLU A 400 -11.37 -8.10 -22.63
N LYS A 401 -10.22 -7.73 -22.06
CA LYS A 401 -9.50 -6.50 -22.38
C LYS A 401 -10.32 -5.26 -22.04
N ILE A 402 -10.82 -5.24 -20.81
CA ILE A 402 -11.48 -4.07 -20.22
C ILE A 402 -10.45 -3.31 -19.39
N ALA A 403 -10.55 -1.99 -19.45
CA ALA A 403 -9.87 -1.10 -18.51
C ALA A 403 -10.87 -0.37 -17.63
N VAL A 404 -10.46 -0.09 -16.40
CA VAL A 404 -11.15 0.76 -15.45
C VAL A 404 -10.31 2.01 -15.23
N ILE A 405 -10.93 3.17 -15.47
CA ILE A 405 -10.38 4.49 -15.22
C ILE A 405 -11.04 5.03 -13.97
N CYS A 406 -10.25 5.51 -13.03
CA CYS A 406 -10.71 6.11 -11.79
C CYS A 406 -10.35 7.58 -11.78
N ALA A 407 -11.36 8.46 -11.79
CA ALA A 407 -11.20 9.89 -11.56
C ALA A 407 -11.63 10.21 -10.13
N VAL A 408 -10.78 10.91 -9.38
CA VAL A 408 -10.92 11.17 -7.95
C VAL A 408 -11.07 12.66 -7.72
N GLY A 409 -12.00 13.04 -6.85
CA GLY A 409 -12.23 14.41 -6.38
C GLY A 409 -13.58 14.57 -5.69
N ASP A 410 -13.75 15.69 -5.00
CA ASP A 410 -14.90 15.91 -4.11
C ASP A 410 -16.21 16.18 -4.89
N ASP A 411 -16.14 16.74 -6.11
CA ASP A 411 -17.31 16.99 -6.96
C ASP A 411 -17.49 15.87 -7.99
N THR A 412 -18.06 14.75 -7.54
CA THR A 412 -18.30 13.60 -8.42
C THR A 412 -19.31 13.89 -9.53
N SER A 413 -20.17 14.90 -9.37
CA SER A 413 -21.14 15.31 -10.40
C SER A 413 -20.41 15.99 -11.56
N GLU A 414 -19.56 16.96 -11.25
CA GLU A 414 -18.72 17.64 -12.24
C GLU A 414 -17.76 16.66 -12.91
N ILE A 415 -17.10 15.79 -12.13
CA ILE A 415 -16.21 14.74 -12.66
C ILE A 415 -16.95 13.87 -13.67
N THR A 416 -18.16 13.40 -13.31
CA THR A 416 -18.97 12.53 -14.19
C THR A 416 -19.32 13.26 -15.48
N ALA A 417 -19.84 14.48 -15.39
CA ALA A 417 -20.28 15.25 -16.56
C ALA A 417 -19.12 15.57 -17.51
N LYS A 418 -18.01 16.09 -16.97
CA LYS A 418 -16.82 16.44 -17.75
C LYS A 418 -16.14 15.20 -18.35
N SER A 419 -16.08 14.09 -17.61
CA SER A 419 -15.52 12.84 -18.12
C SER A 419 -16.35 12.29 -19.28
N ALA A 420 -17.68 12.23 -19.14
CA ALA A 420 -18.56 11.78 -20.22
C ALA A 420 -18.43 12.65 -21.47
N SER A 421 -18.37 13.98 -21.30
CA SER A 421 -18.12 14.93 -22.40
C SER A 421 -16.77 14.69 -23.08
N ALA A 422 -15.70 14.52 -22.30
CA ALA A 422 -14.35 14.30 -22.83
C ALA A 422 -14.25 13.00 -23.64
N LEU A 423 -14.92 11.93 -23.19
CA LEU A 423 -14.98 10.65 -23.89
C LEU A 423 -15.80 10.75 -25.18
N HIS A 424 -16.93 11.45 -25.15
CA HIS A 424 -17.74 11.69 -26.35
C HIS A 424 -16.95 12.45 -27.43
N GLU A 425 -16.26 13.53 -27.06
CA GLU A 425 -15.40 14.31 -27.96
C GLU A 425 -14.26 13.47 -28.58
N ALA A 426 -13.80 12.43 -27.87
CA ALA A 426 -12.78 11.51 -28.34
C ALA A 426 -13.33 10.29 -29.11
N GLY A 427 -14.66 10.19 -29.28
CA GLY A 427 -15.30 9.02 -29.90
C GLY A 427 -15.17 7.73 -29.07
N ILE A 428 -14.90 7.84 -27.77
CA ILE A 428 -14.77 6.71 -26.85
C ILE A 428 -16.13 6.46 -26.21
N ARG A 429 -16.72 5.29 -26.48
CA ARG A 429 -17.97 4.87 -25.85
C ARG A 429 -17.66 4.17 -24.52
N PRO A 430 -18.07 4.71 -23.37
CA PRO A 430 -17.92 4.02 -22.10
C PRO A 430 -18.81 2.76 -22.07
N ILE A 431 -18.28 1.70 -21.47
CA ILE A 431 -18.98 0.44 -21.23
C ILE A 431 -19.88 0.58 -20.00
N MET A 432 -19.37 1.25 -18.97
CA MET A 432 -20.06 1.52 -17.71
C MET A 432 -19.46 2.79 -17.09
N ILE A 433 -20.30 3.59 -16.44
CA ILE A 433 -19.89 4.70 -15.58
C ILE A 433 -20.55 4.49 -14.22
N SER A 434 -19.77 4.51 -13.15
CA SER A 434 -20.24 4.38 -11.78
C SER A 434 -19.71 5.55 -10.95
N ALA A 435 -20.64 6.37 -10.44
CA ALA A 435 -20.33 7.46 -9.53
C ALA A 435 -20.90 7.11 -8.15
N GLY A 436 -20.02 6.99 -7.15
CA GLY A 436 -20.44 6.77 -5.76
C GLY A 436 -20.74 8.12 -5.07
N SER A 437 -21.80 8.17 -4.26
CA SER A 437 -22.17 9.38 -3.51
C SER A 437 -21.28 9.67 -2.29
N SER A 438 -20.52 8.68 -1.79
CA SER A 438 -19.72 8.79 -0.57
C SER A 438 -18.20 8.67 -0.78
N GLY A 439 -17.77 8.33 -2.01
CA GLY A 439 -16.39 7.92 -2.26
C GLY A 439 -15.43 9.00 -2.71
N GLY A 440 -15.94 10.10 -3.28
CA GLY A 440 -15.11 11.11 -3.94
C GLY A 440 -14.41 10.56 -5.20
N TYR A 441 -15.05 9.64 -5.92
CA TYR A 441 -14.50 9.07 -7.16
C TYR A 441 -15.59 8.66 -8.16
N VAL A 442 -15.19 8.54 -9.43
CA VAL A 442 -15.98 8.03 -10.54
C VAL A 442 -15.16 6.95 -11.25
N LEU A 443 -15.75 5.77 -11.41
CA LEU A 443 -15.17 4.67 -12.17
C LEU A 443 -15.79 4.60 -13.56
N ILE A 444 -14.94 4.48 -14.58
CA ILE A 444 -15.33 4.47 -15.99
C ILE A 444 -14.68 3.27 -16.64
N CYS A 445 -15.50 2.39 -17.21
CA CYS A 445 -15.03 1.22 -17.93
C CYS A 445 -14.93 1.52 -19.43
N THR A 446 -13.78 1.21 -20.03
CA THR A 446 -13.55 1.31 -21.48
C THR A 446 -12.93 0.03 -22.01
N LYS A 447 -12.79 -0.09 -23.33
CA LYS A 447 -11.86 -1.08 -23.89
C LYS A 447 -10.43 -0.73 -23.47
N GLU A 448 -9.62 -1.73 -23.21
CA GLU A 448 -8.26 -1.57 -22.70
C GLU A 448 -7.36 -0.81 -23.67
N ASN A 449 -7.53 -1.01 -24.98
CA ASN A 449 -6.80 -0.27 -26.01
C ASN A 449 -7.16 1.23 -26.08
N GLN A 450 -8.21 1.67 -25.39
CA GLN A 450 -8.62 3.08 -25.31
C GLN A 450 -8.25 3.74 -23.96
N LYS A 451 -7.69 2.97 -23.01
CA LYS A 451 -7.39 3.40 -21.64
C LYS A 451 -6.58 4.69 -21.58
N ASP A 452 -5.42 4.72 -22.23
CA ASP A 452 -4.50 5.86 -22.11
C ASP A 452 -5.08 7.13 -22.76
N GLU A 453 -5.77 6.99 -23.90
CA GLU A 453 -6.44 8.14 -24.52
C GLU A 453 -7.59 8.66 -23.66
N ALA A 454 -8.38 7.77 -23.08
CA ALA A 454 -9.45 8.16 -22.16
C ALA A 454 -8.89 8.88 -20.92
N VAL A 455 -7.82 8.37 -20.31
CA VAL A 455 -7.11 9.03 -19.19
C VAL A 455 -6.62 10.43 -19.61
N ARG A 456 -5.97 10.59 -20.76
CA ARG A 456 -5.52 11.89 -21.28
C ARG A 456 -6.65 12.88 -21.46
N ARG A 457 -7.78 12.44 -22.03
CA ARG A 457 -8.95 13.29 -22.31
C ARG A 457 -9.63 13.73 -21.03
N ILE A 458 -9.81 12.81 -20.09
CA ILE A 458 -10.39 13.10 -18.77
C ILE A 458 -9.50 14.08 -18.01
N TYR A 459 -8.19 13.80 -17.93
CA TYR A 459 -7.22 14.67 -17.27
C TYR A 459 -7.27 16.09 -17.84
N LYS A 460 -7.16 16.24 -19.18
CA LYS A 460 -7.18 17.54 -19.84
C LYS A 460 -8.46 18.37 -19.59
N LYS A 461 -9.60 17.70 -19.35
CA LYS A 461 -10.88 18.37 -19.12
C LYS A 461 -11.08 18.79 -17.65
N LEU A 462 -10.44 18.08 -16.72
CA LEU A 462 -10.61 18.24 -15.27
C LEU A 462 -9.48 19.03 -14.60
N ALA A 463 -8.26 18.90 -15.10
CA ALA A 463 -7.05 19.50 -14.52
C ALA A 463 -6.85 20.98 -14.89
#